data_AF-A0A9W7JET1-F1
#
_entry.id   AF-A0A9W7JET1-F1
#
_cell.length_a   1.000
_cell.length_b   1.000
_cell.length_c   1.000
_cell.angle_alpha   90.00
_cell.angle_beta   90.00
_cell.angle_gamma   90.00
#
_symmetry.space_group_name_H-M   'P 1'
#
loop_
_entity.id
_entity.type
_entity.pdbx_description
1 polymer ?
#
loop_
_entity_poly.entity_id
_entity_poly.type
_entity_poly.pdbx_seq_one_letter_code
_entity_poly.pdbx_strand_id
1 'polypeptide(L)'
;MAKQVKSVVDLDRISSLPDAILCRILSFLGTKDAVRTSILSRRWRHLFPSVSILDIDDCRRFTDYTNLNNFKNFVDRLLYFPNQGSLKCFKATHYSCDGDYSHLYGWICAALLGGVKEIDIRSDESLMLPSFLCTCRSLVTLKLDIYGDINVPSQICLPNLKTLHLSRFDLSDDSVFRLISSCLVLEELVLDTVELPRNINFNIHSLSLKKLVLDFEYLIEEFRRDFNYVVVINAPNLVYFKYADLLAEGYRFSTMNSLVHADIGIFRFDKETTYDGSCQLCAIDLLQAVYNVKSLCLTIEQAETLIQMPCEPVLSFLNVVELTIYNKFVNRGTWDIEFLHCVPNLKTLHLVQGEAERGTKPLPEKVPSCLLFQLEEINFIHFEGDERTLGFISYFLKYGNVLEKLIIGMNSFLEESEQLSITKKLLGFPRNSNKCQVLTR
;
A
#
# COMPACT_ATOMS: atom_id res chain seq x y z
N MET A 1 58.08 4.91 -44.34
CA MET A 1 57.11 5.54 -43.42
C MET A 1 56.02 4.52 -43.09
N ALA A 2 56.05 3.95 -41.89
CA ALA A 2 54.95 3.14 -41.35
C ALA A 2 54.48 3.81 -40.06
N LYS A 3 53.25 4.33 -40.08
CA LYS A 3 52.59 4.95 -38.92
C LYS A 3 52.29 3.86 -37.90
N GLN A 4 52.91 3.92 -36.72
CA GLN A 4 52.44 3.21 -35.55
C GLN A 4 51.08 3.79 -35.13
N VAL A 5 50.02 2.98 -35.28
CA VAL A 5 48.74 3.23 -34.65
C VAL A 5 48.92 2.92 -33.16
N LYS A 6 48.92 3.95 -32.31
CA LYS A 6 48.81 3.79 -30.86
C LYS A 6 47.45 3.14 -30.58
N SER A 7 47.46 1.93 -30.02
CA SER A 7 46.25 1.34 -29.43
C SER A 7 45.79 2.25 -28.30
N VAL A 8 44.58 2.82 -28.43
CA VAL A 8 43.90 3.44 -27.30
C VAL A 8 43.68 2.31 -26.28
N VAL A 9 44.41 2.36 -25.18
CA VAL A 9 44.15 1.49 -24.04
C VAL A 9 42.77 1.91 -23.54
N ASP A 10 41.77 1.06 -23.75
CA ASP A 10 40.44 1.23 -23.18
C ASP A 10 40.62 1.22 -21.65
N LEU A 11 40.71 2.41 -21.06
CA LEU A 11 40.86 2.58 -19.62
C LEU A 11 39.60 2.01 -18.98
N ASP A 12 39.75 0.96 -18.17
CA ASP A 12 38.66 0.40 -17.38
C ASP A 12 38.22 1.44 -16.32
N ARG A 13 37.27 2.28 -16.73
CA ARG A 13 36.70 3.36 -15.93
C ARG A 13 36.03 2.83 -14.68
N ILE A 14 35.49 1.62 -14.72
CA ILE A 14 34.80 0.99 -13.60
C ILE A 14 35.81 0.53 -12.54
N SER A 15 36.90 -0.13 -12.94
CA SER A 15 37.97 -0.51 -12.01
C SER A 15 38.71 0.69 -11.40
N SER A 16 38.62 1.88 -12.01
CA SER A 16 39.22 3.11 -11.48
C SER A 16 38.43 3.78 -10.35
N LEU A 17 37.18 3.35 -10.08
CA LEU A 17 36.34 3.95 -9.06
C LEU A 17 36.84 3.66 -7.62
N PRO A 18 36.61 4.55 -6.64
CA PRO A 18 36.86 4.27 -5.22
C PRO A 18 35.99 3.14 -4.67
N ASP A 19 36.49 2.42 -3.67
CA ASP A 19 35.79 1.28 -3.04
C ASP A 19 34.38 1.64 -2.55
N ALA A 20 34.21 2.82 -1.97
CA ALA A 20 32.91 3.30 -1.50
C ALA A 20 31.87 3.42 -2.63
N ILE A 21 32.29 3.82 -3.83
CA ILE A 21 31.40 3.91 -5.00
C ILE A 21 31.10 2.50 -5.51
N LEU A 22 32.10 1.62 -5.57
CA LEU A 22 31.91 0.23 -5.97
C LEU A 22 30.96 -0.53 -5.04
N CYS A 23 31.09 -0.37 -3.72
CA CYS A 23 30.15 -0.94 -2.75
C CYS A 23 28.74 -0.39 -2.92
N ARG A 24 28.60 0.89 -3.28
CA ARG A 24 27.29 1.49 -3.56
C ARG A 24 26.68 0.94 -4.86
N ILE A 25 27.47 0.75 -5.91
CA ILE A 25 27.02 0.09 -7.14
C ILE A 25 26.55 -1.34 -6.83
N LEU A 26 27.36 -2.10 -6.09
CA LEU A 26 27.03 -3.46 -5.66
C LEU A 26 25.75 -3.51 -4.81
N SER A 27 25.47 -2.49 -3.99
CA SER A 27 24.25 -2.41 -3.17
C SER A 27 22.96 -2.23 -3.98
N PHE A 28 23.05 -1.85 -5.25
CA PHE A 28 21.90 -1.79 -6.16
C PHE A 28 21.65 -3.11 -6.89
N LEU A 29 22.54 -4.10 -6.74
CA LEU A 29 22.41 -5.43 -7.32
C LEU A 29 21.88 -6.39 -6.25
N GLY A 30 21.05 -7.35 -6.64
CA GLY A 30 20.74 -8.49 -5.77
C GLY A 30 22.01 -9.25 -5.42
N THR A 31 22.06 -9.88 -4.24
CA THR A 31 23.27 -10.55 -3.71
C THR A 31 23.94 -11.48 -4.71
N LYS A 32 23.15 -12.25 -5.45
CA LYS A 32 23.65 -13.17 -6.48
C LYS A 32 24.38 -12.43 -7.62
N ASP A 33 23.80 -11.34 -8.11
CA ASP A 33 24.40 -10.57 -9.20
C ASP A 33 25.60 -9.78 -8.70
N ALA A 34 25.53 -9.24 -7.48
CA ALA A 34 26.68 -8.68 -6.78
C ALA A 34 27.83 -9.69 -6.65
N VAL A 35 27.57 -10.94 -6.26
CA VAL A 35 28.59 -12.00 -6.23
C VAL A 35 29.12 -12.31 -7.63
N ARG A 36 28.25 -12.42 -8.65
CA ARG A 36 28.66 -12.67 -10.05
C ARG A 36 29.62 -11.63 -10.60
N THR A 37 29.46 -10.37 -10.20
CA THR A 37 30.42 -9.31 -10.60
C THR A 37 31.84 -9.55 -10.09
N SER A 38 32.05 -10.45 -9.11
CA SER A 38 33.38 -10.89 -8.67
C SER A 38 34.20 -11.55 -9.79
N ILE A 39 33.55 -12.04 -10.85
CA ILE A 39 34.21 -12.58 -12.05
C ILE A 39 34.87 -11.45 -12.85
N LEU A 40 34.30 -10.24 -12.82
CA LEU A 40 34.78 -9.09 -13.58
C LEU A 40 36.08 -8.52 -13.00
N SER A 41 36.27 -8.64 -11.67
CA SER A 41 37.51 -8.18 -11.02
C SER A 41 37.70 -8.81 -9.64
N ARG A 42 38.96 -9.17 -9.34
CA ARG A 42 39.36 -9.65 -8.00
C ARG A 42 39.05 -8.63 -6.90
N ARG A 43 39.10 -7.33 -7.21
CA ARG A 43 38.78 -6.26 -6.25
C ARG A 43 37.33 -6.33 -5.79
N TRP A 44 36.40 -6.61 -6.72
CA TRP A 44 34.97 -6.69 -6.42
C TRP A 44 34.65 -7.88 -5.49
N ARG A 45 35.38 -8.99 -5.63
CA ARG A 45 35.32 -10.13 -4.71
C ARG A 45 35.61 -9.75 -3.25
N HIS A 46 36.55 -8.83 -3.03
CA HIS A 46 36.94 -8.37 -1.70
C HIS A 46 36.04 -7.25 -1.15
N LEU A 47 35.31 -6.55 -2.03
CA LEU A 47 34.39 -5.46 -1.66
C LEU A 47 32.98 -5.96 -1.34
N PHE A 48 32.58 -7.10 -1.90
CA PHE A 48 31.28 -7.70 -1.64
C PHE A 48 30.95 -7.87 -0.14
N PRO A 49 31.86 -8.34 0.74
CA PRO A 49 31.59 -8.42 2.18
C PRO A 49 31.32 -7.06 2.85
N SER A 50 31.71 -5.94 2.23
CA SER A 50 31.47 -4.59 2.72
C SER A 50 30.16 -3.99 2.21
N VAL A 51 29.38 -4.74 1.41
CA VAL A 51 28.05 -4.33 0.96
C VAL A 51 27.10 -4.41 2.15
N SER A 52 26.35 -3.33 2.40
CA SER A 52 25.52 -3.19 3.60
C SER A 52 24.12 -3.81 3.48
N ILE A 53 23.83 -4.49 2.37
CA ILE A 53 22.53 -5.09 2.07
C ILE A 53 22.80 -6.54 1.65
N LEU A 54 22.17 -7.47 2.34
CA LEU A 54 22.16 -8.88 1.96
C LEU A 54 20.73 -9.26 1.59
N ASP A 55 20.50 -9.58 0.33
CA ASP A 55 19.21 -10.02 -0.23
C ASP A 55 19.30 -11.47 -0.71
N ILE A 56 18.72 -12.37 0.06
CA ILE A 56 18.73 -13.82 -0.19
C ILE A 56 17.38 -14.21 -0.77
N ASP A 57 17.37 -14.52 -2.05
CA ASP A 57 16.19 -15.03 -2.72
C ASP A 57 16.32 -16.54 -2.98
N ASP A 58 15.70 -17.33 -2.09
CA ASP A 58 15.65 -18.80 -2.18
C ASP A 58 14.56 -19.30 -3.15
N CYS A 59 13.94 -18.41 -3.94
CA CYS A 59 12.93 -18.76 -4.95
C CYS A 59 13.30 -20.02 -5.72
N ARG A 60 12.43 -21.05 -5.67
CA ARG A 60 12.01 -22.11 -6.65
C ARG A 60 12.92 -22.48 -7.84
N ARG A 61 14.18 -22.09 -7.84
CA ARG A 61 15.15 -22.20 -8.94
C ARG A 61 16.04 -23.42 -8.76
N PHE A 62 16.10 -23.96 -7.55
CA PHE A 62 16.81 -25.20 -7.27
C PHE A 62 15.83 -26.35 -7.46
N THR A 63 15.96 -27.04 -8.60
CA THR A 63 15.20 -28.26 -8.90
C THR A 63 15.73 -29.49 -8.16
N ASP A 64 16.88 -29.36 -7.48
CA ASP A 64 17.53 -30.42 -6.70
C ASP A 64 18.02 -29.85 -5.35
N TYR A 65 17.77 -30.62 -4.29
CA TYR A 65 18.15 -30.41 -2.90
C TYR A 65 19.64 -30.12 -2.69
N THR A 66 20.52 -30.73 -3.49
CA THR A 66 21.97 -30.53 -3.34
C THR A 66 22.40 -29.09 -3.60
N ASN A 67 21.84 -28.45 -4.63
CA ASN A 67 22.14 -27.06 -4.97
C ASN A 67 21.55 -26.09 -3.95
N LEU A 68 20.36 -26.40 -3.42
CA LEU A 68 19.75 -25.66 -2.32
C LEU A 68 20.65 -25.69 -1.08
N ASN A 69 21.12 -26.87 -0.66
CA ASN A 69 21.98 -27.00 0.51
C ASN A 69 23.34 -26.31 0.30
N ASN A 70 23.92 -26.40 -0.91
CA ASN A 70 25.14 -25.66 -1.24
C ASN A 70 24.96 -24.14 -1.14
N PHE A 71 23.80 -23.64 -1.57
CA PHE A 71 23.43 -22.24 -1.43
C PHE A 71 23.25 -21.85 0.04
N LYS A 72 22.51 -22.65 0.83
CA LYS A 72 22.33 -22.45 2.27
C LYS A 72 23.70 -22.35 2.99
N ASN A 73 24.60 -23.30 2.73
CA ASN A 73 25.97 -23.30 3.25
C ASN A 73 26.81 -22.07 2.81
N PHE A 74 26.61 -21.57 1.59
CA PHE A 74 27.26 -20.35 1.12
C PHE A 74 26.78 -19.14 1.91
N VAL A 75 25.47 -19.02 2.15
CA VAL A 75 24.88 -17.94 2.95
C VAL A 75 25.35 -18.00 4.39
N ASP A 76 25.42 -19.19 4.99
CA ASP A 76 26.00 -19.38 6.34
C ASP A 76 27.41 -18.81 6.39
N ARG A 77 28.29 -19.22 5.48
CA ARG A 77 29.67 -18.72 5.43
C ARG A 77 29.74 -17.21 5.23
N LEU A 78 28.82 -16.65 4.46
CA LEU A 78 28.77 -15.21 4.24
C LEU A 78 28.44 -14.47 5.53
N LEU A 79 27.38 -14.87 6.23
CA LEU A 79 26.89 -14.23 7.46
C LEU A 79 27.83 -14.42 8.66
N TYR A 80 28.45 -15.59 8.79
CA TYR A 80 29.42 -15.87 9.85
C TYR A 80 30.84 -15.38 9.55
N PHE A 81 31.05 -14.66 8.44
CA PHE A 81 32.38 -14.15 8.10
C PHE A 81 32.79 -13.01 9.07
N PRO A 82 33.97 -13.07 9.73
CA PRO A 82 34.32 -12.23 10.89
C PRO A 82 34.39 -10.69 10.72
N ASN A 83 33.99 -10.13 9.57
CA ASN A 83 34.09 -8.68 9.28
C ASN A 83 32.75 -8.05 8.83
N GLN A 84 31.60 -8.69 9.11
CA GLN A 84 30.27 -8.16 8.76
C GLN A 84 29.76 -7.01 9.66
N GLY A 85 30.62 -6.17 10.23
CA GLY A 85 30.23 -5.04 11.07
C GLY A 85 29.46 -3.91 10.37
N SER A 86 28.97 -4.13 9.14
CA SER A 86 28.31 -3.13 8.30
C SER A 86 26.98 -3.58 7.69
N LEU A 87 26.46 -4.77 8.05
CA LEU A 87 25.16 -5.22 7.53
C LEU A 87 24.05 -4.30 8.06
N LYS A 88 23.46 -3.49 7.18
CA LYS A 88 22.39 -2.54 7.54
C LYS A 88 21.02 -3.13 7.25
N CYS A 89 20.90 -3.90 6.18
CA CYS A 89 19.65 -4.49 5.73
C CYS A 89 19.86 -5.97 5.42
N PHE A 90 18.98 -6.81 5.98
CA PHE A 90 18.92 -8.24 5.72
C PHE A 90 17.55 -8.56 5.13
N LYS A 91 17.54 -9.11 3.92
CA LYS A 91 16.35 -9.59 3.24
C LYS A 91 16.48 -11.06 2.94
N ALA A 92 15.42 -11.81 3.19
CA ALA A 92 15.37 -13.22 2.85
C ALA A 92 13.96 -13.59 2.38
N THR A 93 13.89 -14.23 1.22
CA THR A 93 12.70 -14.91 0.75
C THR A 93 12.96 -16.40 0.84
N HIS A 94 12.18 -17.11 1.65
CA HIS A 94 12.29 -18.54 1.86
C HIS A 94 10.99 -19.21 1.42
N TYR A 95 11.11 -20.19 0.53
CA TYR A 95 10.04 -21.07 0.11
C TYR A 95 10.48 -22.48 0.47
N SER A 96 9.98 -23.02 1.58
CA SER A 96 10.48 -24.30 2.07
C SER A 96 9.82 -25.45 1.30
N CYS A 97 10.63 -26.27 0.62
CA CYS A 97 10.14 -27.52 0.03
C CYS A 97 10.17 -28.68 1.06
N ASP A 98 10.97 -28.54 2.12
CA ASP A 98 11.35 -29.60 3.06
C ASP A 98 10.95 -29.31 4.52
N GLY A 99 10.34 -28.14 4.80
CA GLY A 99 9.96 -27.70 6.13
C GLY A 99 11.14 -27.30 7.04
N ASP A 100 12.37 -27.16 6.50
CA ASP A 100 13.55 -26.82 7.31
C ASP A 100 13.83 -25.31 7.38
N TYR A 101 13.39 -24.72 8.50
CA TYR A 101 13.57 -23.30 8.85
C TYR A 101 14.86 -22.99 9.61
N SER A 102 15.68 -24.00 9.91
CA SER A 102 16.85 -23.82 10.79
C SER A 102 17.87 -22.83 10.22
N HIS A 103 18.07 -22.86 8.90
CA HIS A 103 18.95 -21.92 8.20
C HIS A 103 18.42 -20.49 8.25
N LEU A 104 17.14 -20.27 7.91
CA LEU A 104 16.54 -18.94 7.97
C LEU A 104 16.61 -18.37 9.39
N TYR A 105 16.28 -19.18 10.40
CA TYR A 105 16.40 -18.80 11.80
C TYR A 105 17.84 -18.41 12.17
N GLY A 106 18.83 -19.21 11.75
CA GLY A 106 20.24 -18.94 11.95
C GLY A 106 20.71 -17.66 11.28
N TRP A 107 20.21 -17.37 10.07
CA TRP A 107 20.54 -16.16 9.32
C TRP A 107 19.98 -14.90 9.97
N ILE A 108 18.73 -14.95 10.43
CA ILE A 108 18.12 -13.87 11.19
C ILE A 108 18.95 -13.61 12.46
N CYS A 109 19.34 -14.66 13.20
CA CYS A 109 20.20 -14.54 14.38
C CYS A 109 21.54 -13.87 14.04
N ALA A 110 22.21 -14.31 12.97
CA ALA A 110 23.49 -13.74 12.55
C ALA A 110 23.37 -12.25 12.16
N ALA A 111 22.33 -11.89 11.42
CA ALA A 111 22.06 -10.49 11.05
C ALA A 111 21.80 -9.61 12.28
N LEU A 112 21.01 -10.10 13.24
CA LEU A 112 20.74 -9.41 14.50
C LEU A 112 22.02 -9.18 15.32
N LEU A 113 22.87 -10.20 15.45
CA LEU A 113 24.18 -10.09 16.12
C LEU A 113 25.11 -9.11 15.39
N GLY A 114 24.99 -8.99 14.07
CA GLY A 114 25.70 -8.03 13.24
C GLY A 114 25.23 -6.57 13.40
N GLY A 115 24.19 -6.30 14.19
CA GLY A 115 23.67 -4.95 14.40
C GLY A 115 22.85 -4.42 13.23
N VAL A 116 22.13 -5.29 12.54
CA VAL A 116 21.26 -4.93 11.42
C VAL A 116 20.20 -3.89 11.81
N LYS A 117 19.86 -3.01 10.87
CA LYS A 117 18.85 -1.95 11.03
C LYS A 117 17.51 -2.28 10.38
N GLU A 118 17.51 -3.07 9.31
CA GLU A 118 16.32 -3.49 8.59
C GLU A 118 16.32 -5.00 8.37
N ILE A 119 15.21 -5.64 8.73
CA ILE A 119 14.93 -7.06 8.42
C ILE A 119 13.68 -7.11 7.55
N ASP A 120 13.74 -7.82 6.42
CA ASP A 120 12.67 -7.97 5.42
C ASP A 120 12.56 -9.46 5.04
N ILE A 121 11.62 -10.19 5.65
CA ILE A 121 11.49 -11.64 5.49
C ILE A 121 10.19 -11.98 4.79
N ARG A 122 10.28 -12.83 3.77
CA ARG A 122 9.13 -13.47 3.14
C ARG A 122 9.20 -14.98 3.33
N SER A 123 8.11 -15.59 3.79
CA SER A 123 7.95 -17.03 4.04
C SER A 123 6.59 -17.52 3.57
N ASP A 124 6.52 -18.74 3.03
CA ASP A 124 5.27 -19.43 2.70
C ASP A 124 4.74 -20.36 3.80
N GLU A 125 5.41 -20.42 4.94
CA GLU A 125 4.90 -21.06 6.16
C GLU A 125 5.18 -20.20 7.41
N SER A 126 4.61 -20.61 8.55
CA SER A 126 4.76 -19.98 9.86
C SER A 126 6.22 -19.71 10.26
N LEU A 127 6.46 -18.57 10.90
CA LEU A 127 7.81 -18.13 11.29
C LEU A 127 7.94 -18.00 12.81
N MET A 128 8.97 -18.66 13.36
CA MET A 128 9.42 -18.47 14.74
C MET A 128 10.43 -17.32 14.80
N LEU A 129 10.05 -16.19 15.40
CA LEU A 129 10.97 -15.07 15.57
C LEU A 129 11.97 -15.36 16.69
N PRO A 130 13.29 -15.15 16.49
CA PRO A 130 14.27 -15.30 17.56
C PRO A 130 14.00 -14.32 18.71
N SER A 131 14.18 -14.77 19.96
CA SER A 131 14.07 -13.89 21.15
C SER A 131 15.04 -12.70 21.11
N PHE A 132 16.20 -12.87 20.46
CA PHE A 132 17.16 -11.79 20.21
C PHE A 132 16.59 -10.67 19.34
N LEU A 133 15.65 -10.97 18.44
CA LEU A 133 15.00 -9.95 17.62
C LEU A 133 14.31 -8.95 18.52
N CYS A 134 13.54 -9.44 19.49
CA CYS A 134 12.77 -8.68 20.45
C CYS A 134 13.60 -7.82 21.42
N THR A 135 14.94 -7.92 21.41
CA THR A 135 15.84 -7.11 22.25
C THR A 135 16.87 -6.32 21.43
N CYS A 136 16.81 -6.41 20.11
CA CYS A 136 17.78 -5.81 19.20
C CYS A 136 17.61 -4.29 19.13
N ARG A 137 18.58 -3.56 19.70
CA ARG A 137 18.55 -2.09 19.75
C ARG A 137 18.93 -1.43 18.43
N SER A 138 19.60 -2.11 17.51
CA SER A 138 19.95 -1.54 16.21
C SER A 138 18.79 -1.55 15.22
N LEU A 139 17.78 -2.42 15.44
CA LEU A 139 16.68 -2.64 14.53
C LEU A 139 15.74 -1.42 14.51
N VAL A 140 15.49 -0.91 13.31
CA VAL A 140 14.63 0.27 13.02
C VAL A 140 13.43 -0.12 12.16
N THR A 141 13.60 -1.10 11.28
CA THR A 141 12.56 -1.55 10.35
C THR A 141 12.44 -3.07 10.39
N LEU A 142 11.22 -3.56 10.56
CA LEU A 142 10.88 -4.98 10.50
C LEU A 142 9.73 -5.16 9.51
N LYS A 143 9.97 -5.94 8.46
CA LYS A 143 8.96 -6.33 7.47
C LYS A 143 8.89 -7.84 7.44
N LEU A 144 7.71 -8.39 7.68
CA LEU A 144 7.45 -9.82 7.70
C LEU A 144 6.27 -10.09 6.78
N ASP A 145 6.48 -10.95 5.80
CA ASP A 145 5.50 -11.34 4.80
C ASP A 145 5.36 -12.87 4.84
N ILE A 146 4.54 -13.36 5.77
CA ILE A 146 4.56 -14.74 6.28
C ILE A 146 3.20 -15.37 6.06
N TYR A 147 3.12 -16.42 5.26
CA TYR A 147 1.90 -17.20 5.10
C TYR A 147 1.76 -18.16 6.29
N GLY A 148 0.92 -17.82 7.28
CA GLY A 148 0.74 -18.59 8.53
C GLY A 148 1.03 -17.79 9.80
N ASP A 149 1.37 -18.48 10.89
CA ASP A 149 1.54 -17.87 12.21
C ASP A 149 2.87 -17.13 12.37
N ILE A 150 2.82 -15.96 13.02
CA ILE A 150 4.01 -15.27 13.52
C ILE A 150 4.11 -15.52 15.03
N ASN A 151 5.00 -16.43 15.42
CA ASN A 151 5.22 -16.75 16.82
C ASN A 151 6.15 -15.72 17.46
N VAL A 152 5.55 -14.70 18.10
CA VAL A 152 6.30 -13.63 18.78
C VAL A 152 6.66 -14.03 20.23
N PRO A 153 7.94 -13.92 20.63
CA PRO A 153 8.38 -14.10 22.02
C PRO A 153 7.63 -13.21 23.03
N SER A 154 7.52 -13.66 24.28
CA SER A 154 6.72 -12.99 25.31
C SER A 154 7.30 -11.67 25.83
N GLN A 155 8.62 -11.49 25.80
CA GLN A 155 9.29 -10.26 26.24
C GLN A 155 9.77 -9.47 25.02
N ILE A 156 9.15 -8.32 24.79
CA ILE A 156 9.40 -7.48 23.61
C ILE A 156 9.89 -6.11 24.06
N CYS A 157 11.08 -5.73 23.61
CA CYS A 157 11.70 -4.43 23.84
C CYS A 157 12.48 -4.02 22.59
N LEU A 158 11.78 -3.35 21.67
CA LEU A 158 12.31 -2.84 20.42
C LEU A 158 12.38 -1.30 20.48
N PRO A 159 13.35 -0.72 21.20
CA PRO A 159 13.33 0.70 21.57
C PRO A 159 13.53 1.67 20.41
N ASN A 160 14.00 1.18 19.26
CA ASN A 160 14.31 1.99 18.08
C ASN A 160 13.48 1.60 16.84
N LEU A 161 12.53 0.67 16.98
CA LEU A 161 11.71 0.22 15.85
C LEU A 161 10.69 1.30 15.47
N LYS A 162 10.87 1.87 14.28
CA LYS A 162 10.02 2.92 13.72
C LYS A 162 9.04 2.42 12.68
N THR A 163 9.35 1.30 12.03
CA THR A 163 8.55 0.77 10.92
C THR A 163 8.30 -0.72 11.14
N LEU A 164 7.03 -1.11 11.18
CA LEU A 164 6.59 -2.50 11.31
C LEU A 164 5.59 -2.81 10.20
N HIS A 165 5.96 -3.70 9.28
CA HIS A 165 5.06 -4.17 8.21
C HIS A 165 4.84 -5.66 8.39
N LEU A 166 3.60 -6.08 8.48
CA LEU A 166 3.22 -7.48 8.61
C LEU A 166 2.21 -7.81 7.50
N SER A 167 2.49 -8.82 6.69
CA SER A 167 1.69 -9.20 5.54
C SER A 167 1.39 -10.70 5.52
N ARG A 168 0.19 -11.08 5.05
CA ARG A 168 -0.22 -12.47 4.75
C ARG A 168 -0.26 -13.45 5.93
N PHE A 169 -0.29 -12.93 7.16
CA PHE A 169 -0.18 -13.75 8.38
C PHE A 169 -1.52 -14.01 9.06
N ASP A 170 -1.55 -15.08 9.85
CA ASP A 170 -2.70 -15.48 10.67
C ASP A 170 -2.60 -14.86 12.05
N LEU A 171 -3.64 -14.15 12.49
CA LEU A 171 -3.76 -13.69 13.87
C LEU A 171 -4.32 -14.84 14.72
N SER A 172 -3.51 -15.80 15.16
CA SER A 172 -4.01 -16.88 16.03
C SER A 172 -4.15 -16.48 17.50
N ASP A 173 -3.41 -15.45 17.96
CA ASP A 173 -3.42 -14.93 19.32
C ASP A 173 -3.11 -13.42 19.39
N ASP A 174 -2.98 -12.88 20.60
CA ASP A 174 -2.64 -11.47 20.83
C ASP A 174 -1.14 -11.13 20.59
N SER A 175 -0.32 -12.04 20.04
CA SER A 175 1.14 -11.86 19.94
C SER A 175 1.56 -10.66 19.11
N VAL A 176 0.87 -10.41 18.00
CA VAL A 176 1.13 -9.26 17.13
C VAL A 176 0.71 -7.96 17.81
N PHE A 177 -0.40 -7.96 18.56
CA PHE A 177 -0.77 -6.79 19.36
C PHE A 177 0.21 -6.52 20.51
N ARG A 178 0.78 -7.57 21.13
CA ARG A 178 1.90 -7.43 22.08
C ARG A 178 3.13 -6.82 21.41
N LEU A 179 3.45 -7.23 20.18
CA LEU A 179 4.55 -6.66 19.40
C LEU A 179 4.32 -5.17 19.14
N ILE A 180 3.14 -4.80 18.65
CA ILE A 180 2.78 -3.41 18.34
C ILE A 180 2.83 -2.54 19.60
N SER A 181 2.18 -2.97 20.69
CA SER A 181 2.10 -2.21 21.94
C SER A 181 3.44 -2.05 22.65
N SER A 182 4.40 -2.94 22.40
CA SER A 182 5.76 -2.87 22.98
C SER A 182 6.70 -1.91 22.22
N CYS A 183 6.30 -1.42 21.05
CA CYS A 183 7.11 -0.53 20.21
C CYS A 183 6.73 0.95 20.41
N LEU A 184 7.27 1.58 21.47
CA LEU A 184 6.88 2.94 21.88
C LEU A 184 7.30 4.08 20.93
N VAL A 185 8.18 3.81 19.97
CA VAL A 185 8.67 4.80 18.98
C VAL A 185 8.19 4.50 17.56
N LEU A 186 7.21 3.61 17.41
CA LEU A 186 6.69 3.18 16.12
C LEU A 186 6.04 4.35 15.38
N GLU A 187 6.54 4.71 14.19
CA GLU A 187 6.05 5.80 13.35
C GLU A 187 5.17 5.28 12.20
N GLU A 188 5.42 4.07 11.70
CA GLU A 188 4.69 3.43 10.61
C GLU A 188 4.31 1.99 10.94
N LEU A 189 3.03 1.69 10.83
CA LEU A 189 2.45 0.35 10.97
C LEU A 189 1.65 0.01 9.73
N VAL A 190 2.00 -1.09 9.09
CA VAL A 190 1.28 -1.65 7.94
C VAL A 190 0.90 -3.08 8.28
N LEU A 191 -0.39 -3.37 8.25
CA LEU A 191 -0.94 -4.70 8.34
C LEU A 191 -1.70 -4.98 7.05
N ASP A 192 -1.27 -6.00 6.33
CA ASP A 192 -1.75 -6.33 4.99
C ASP A 192 -2.17 -7.80 4.92
N THR A 193 -3.29 -8.10 4.28
CA THR A 193 -3.73 -9.46 3.97
C THR A 193 -3.76 -10.34 5.23
N VAL A 194 -4.40 -9.87 6.30
CA VAL A 194 -4.42 -10.56 7.60
C VAL A 194 -5.63 -11.49 7.70
N GLU A 195 -5.42 -12.71 8.16
CA GLU A 195 -6.52 -13.61 8.54
C GLU A 195 -6.90 -13.37 10.01
N LEU A 196 -8.10 -12.81 10.22
CA LEU A 196 -8.62 -12.48 11.55
C LEU A 196 -9.37 -13.68 12.15
N PRO A 197 -9.09 -14.07 13.41
CA PRO A 197 -9.83 -15.10 14.11
C PRO A 197 -11.15 -14.53 14.63
N ARG A 198 -12.06 -15.42 15.04
CA ARG A 198 -13.34 -15.04 15.64
C ARG A 198 -13.15 -14.22 16.92
N ASN A 199 -13.84 -13.10 17.06
CA ASN A 199 -14.02 -12.31 18.29
C ASN A 199 -12.77 -11.60 18.86
N ILE A 200 -11.72 -11.37 18.06
CA ILE A 200 -10.61 -10.52 18.51
C ILE A 200 -10.85 -9.08 18.07
N ASN A 201 -10.96 -8.18 19.05
CA ASN A 201 -11.05 -6.76 18.79
C ASN A 201 -9.70 -6.22 18.34
N PHE A 202 -9.72 -5.48 17.24
CA PHE A 202 -8.53 -4.90 16.66
C PHE A 202 -8.20 -3.59 17.37
N ASN A 203 -7.26 -3.62 18.32
CA ASN A 203 -6.97 -2.47 19.17
C ASN A 203 -5.54 -1.92 18.99
N ILE A 204 -5.43 -0.70 18.47
CA ILE A 204 -4.17 0.03 18.33
C ILE A 204 -4.17 1.25 19.24
N HIS A 205 -3.24 1.24 20.19
CA HIS A 205 -2.91 2.39 21.01
C HIS A 205 -1.45 2.81 20.75
N SER A 206 -1.23 3.96 20.12
CA SER A 206 0.13 4.47 19.90
C SER A 206 0.18 6.00 19.79
N LEU A 207 1.04 6.61 20.60
CA LEU A 207 1.25 8.06 20.57
C LEU A 207 2.32 8.50 19.56
N SER A 208 3.16 7.58 19.06
CA SER A 208 4.23 7.88 18.10
C SER A 208 3.82 7.68 16.65
N LEU A 209 2.71 6.97 16.42
CA LEU A 209 2.30 6.53 15.08
C LEU A 209 1.87 7.69 14.21
N LYS A 210 2.45 7.77 13.00
CA LYS A 210 2.16 8.78 11.97
C LYS A 210 1.48 8.18 10.76
N LYS A 211 1.73 6.90 10.45
CA LYS A 211 1.12 6.18 9.34
C LYS A 211 0.57 4.85 9.82
N LEU A 212 -0.70 4.61 9.51
CA LEU A 212 -1.38 3.36 9.79
C LEU A 212 -2.04 2.87 8.50
N VAL A 213 -1.75 1.64 8.11
CA VAL A 213 -2.40 0.94 7.00
C VAL A 213 -2.99 -0.36 7.54
N LEU A 214 -4.30 -0.49 7.42
CA LEU A 214 -5.06 -1.71 7.66
C LEU A 214 -5.68 -2.13 6.32
N ASP A 215 -5.03 -3.05 5.63
CA ASP A 215 -5.45 -3.51 4.32
C ASP A 215 -5.71 -5.01 4.38
N PHE A 216 -6.95 -5.42 4.53
CA PHE A 216 -7.33 -6.81 4.71
C PHE A 216 -8.11 -7.34 3.50
N GLU A 217 -8.04 -6.65 2.36
CA GLU A 217 -8.62 -7.08 1.08
C GLU A 217 -8.05 -8.47 0.71
N TYR A 218 -8.80 -9.54 1.02
CA TYR A 218 -8.40 -10.91 0.75
C TYR A 218 -9.16 -11.44 -0.47
N LEU A 219 -8.43 -11.74 -1.53
CA LEU A 219 -8.98 -12.12 -2.84
C LEU A 219 -9.54 -13.55 -2.91
N ILE A 220 -9.48 -14.33 -1.82
CA ILE A 220 -9.93 -15.73 -1.84
C ILE A 220 -11.39 -15.80 -1.39
N GLU A 221 -12.26 -16.18 -2.33
CA GLU A 221 -13.72 -16.23 -2.18
C GLU A 221 -14.24 -17.34 -1.23
N GLU A 222 -13.36 -18.19 -0.69
CA GLU A 222 -13.75 -19.48 -0.10
C GLU A 222 -13.91 -19.49 1.42
N PHE A 223 -13.50 -18.44 2.13
CA PHE A 223 -13.62 -18.39 3.59
C PHE A 223 -14.67 -17.37 4.03
N ARG A 224 -15.80 -17.87 4.54
CA ARG A 224 -16.75 -17.09 5.34
C ARG A 224 -15.99 -16.54 6.56
N ARG A 225 -15.53 -15.28 6.49
CA ARG A 225 -15.01 -14.56 7.66
C ARG A 225 -16.19 -14.27 8.59
N ASP A 226 -16.05 -14.57 9.87
CA ASP A 226 -16.98 -14.09 10.88
C ASP A 226 -16.58 -12.66 11.27
N PHE A 227 -17.43 -11.68 10.94
CA PHE A 227 -17.13 -10.24 11.03
C PHE A 227 -17.33 -9.61 12.42
N ASN A 228 -17.31 -10.44 13.47
CA ASN A 228 -17.60 -10.00 14.84
C ASN A 228 -16.34 -9.43 15.50
N TYR A 229 -15.83 -8.33 14.96
CA TYR A 229 -14.73 -7.60 15.57
C TYR A 229 -14.99 -6.10 15.55
N VAL A 230 -14.45 -5.40 16.54
CA VAL A 230 -14.48 -3.94 16.62
C VAL A 230 -13.09 -3.39 16.39
N VAL A 231 -12.99 -2.38 15.53
CA VAL A 231 -11.77 -1.62 15.29
C VAL A 231 -11.68 -0.47 16.30
N VAL A 232 -10.63 -0.47 17.12
CA VAL A 232 -10.34 0.57 18.11
C VAL A 232 -8.99 1.20 17.79
N ILE A 233 -8.96 2.49 17.47
CA ILE A 233 -7.74 3.21 17.14
C ILE A 233 -7.61 4.45 18.02
N ASN A 234 -6.54 4.48 18.81
CA ASN A 234 -6.10 5.63 19.59
C ASN A 234 -4.69 6.04 19.16
N ALA A 235 -4.64 6.94 18.18
CA ALA A 235 -3.41 7.44 17.57
C ALA A 235 -3.54 8.95 17.25
N PRO A 236 -3.37 9.85 18.24
CA PRO A 236 -3.65 11.28 18.07
C PRO A 236 -2.68 12.00 17.11
N ASN A 237 -1.49 11.44 16.89
CA ASN A 237 -0.45 11.98 16.00
C ASN A 237 -0.45 11.36 14.60
N LEU A 238 -1.51 10.59 14.27
CA LEU A 238 -1.65 9.95 12.97
C LEU A 238 -1.85 10.99 11.87
N VAL A 239 -1.08 10.90 10.80
CA VAL A 239 -1.06 11.81 9.64
C VAL A 239 -1.68 11.16 8.41
N TYR A 240 -1.46 9.86 8.25
CA TYR A 240 -2.00 9.04 7.17
C TYR A 240 -2.71 7.82 7.74
N PHE A 241 -3.93 7.57 7.28
CA PHE A 241 -4.71 6.39 7.63
C PHE A 241 -5.22 5.71 6.36
N LYS A 242 -5.00 4.41 6.23
CA LYS A 242 -5.68 3.57 5.24
C LYS A 242 -6.44 2.47 5.95
N TYR A 243 -7.69 2.27 5.55
CA TYR A 243 -8.52 1.13 5.92
C TYR A 243 -9.11 0.53 4.65
N ALA A 244 -8.95 -0.76 4.43
CA ALA A 244 -9.39 -1.47 3.24
C ALA A 244 -9.84 -2.89 3.63
N ASP A 245 -11.13 -3.09 3.89
CA ASP A 245 -11.69 -4.41 4.25
C ASP A 245 -13.23 -4.42 4.08
N LEU A 246 -13.85 -5.55 4.42
CA LEU A 246 -15.25 -5.67 4.80
C LEU A 246 -15.53 -4.84 6.06
N LEU A 247 -16.75 -4.33 6.21
CA LEU A 247 -17.13 -3.55 7.40
C LEU A 247 -17.04 -4.39 8.67
N ALA A 248 -16.29 -3.89 9.66
CA ALA A 248 -16.31 -4.40 11.03
C ALA A 248 -17.67 -4.17 11.72
N GLU A 249 -17.95 -4.91 12.79
CA GLU A 249 -19.16 -4.77 13.63
C GLU A 249 -19.26 -3.38 14.27
N GLY A 250 -18.12 -2.70 14.42
CA GLY A 250 -18.12 -1.31 14.85
C GLY A 250 -16.73 -0.69 14.86
N TYR A 251 -16.75 0.63 15.04
CA TYR A 251 -15.55 1.45 15.01
C TYR A 251 -15.49 2.39 16.21
N ARG A 252 -14.32 2.51 16.84
CA ARG A 252 -14.07 3.43 17.95
C ARG A 252 -12.73 4.13 17.75
N PHE A 253 -12.80 5.38 17.34
CA PHE A 253 -11.62 6.19 17.09
C PHE A 253 -11.48 7.29 18.13
N SER A 254 -10.27 7.49 18.63
CA SER A 254 -9.90 8.75 19.30
C SER A 254 -9.95 9.89 18.30
N THR A 255 -10.09 11.14 18.75
CA THR A 255 -9.99 12.30 17.85
C THR A 255 -8.58 12.39 17.23
N MET A 256 -8.48 12.17 15.92
CA MET A 256 -7.22 12.19 15.16
C MET A 256 -6.99 13.56 14.51
N ASN A 257 -6.71 14.58 15.33
CA ASN A 257 -6.56 15.97 14.85
C ASN A 257 -5.39 16.19 13.88
N SER A 258 -4.39 15.29 13.89
CA SER A 258 -3.22 15.38 13.02
C SER A 258 -3.45 14.74 11.64
N LEU A 259 -4.60 14.11 11.42
CA LEU A 259 -4.86 13.31 10.22
C LEU A 259 -5.06 14.22 9.00
N VAL A 260 -4.21 14.02 7.99
CA VAL A 260 -4.21 14.83 6.76
C VAL A 260 -4.80 14.07 5.59
N HIS A 261 -4.51 12.77 5.50
CA HIS A 261 -4.95 11.91 4.41
C HIS A 261 -5.62 10.65 4.93
N ALA A 262 -6.76 10.29 4.34
CA ALA A 262 -7.45 9.04 4.60
C ALA A 262 -7.75 8.30 3.28
N ASP A 263 -7.51 7.00 3.26
CA ASP A 263 -7.86 6.10 2.17
C ASP A 263 -8.78 4.99 2.70
N ILE A 264 -10.05 5.02 2.30
CA ILE A 264 -11.10 4.15 2.82
C ILE A 264 -11.65 3.26 1.70
N GLY A 265 -11.29 1.99 1.76
CA GLY A 265 -11.83 0.89 0.97
C GLY A 265 -12.85 0.09 1.78
N ILE A 266 -14.07 -0.05 1.25
CA ILE A 266 -15.12 -0.92 1.80
C ILE A 266 -15.50 -1.93 0.71
N PHE A 267 -15.21 -3.21 0.95
CA PHE A 267 -15.34 -4.29 -0.03
C PHE A 267 -16.34 -5.35 0.41
N ARG A 268 -17.13 -5.87 -0.53
CA ARG A 268 -18.09 -7.00 -0.43
C ARG A 268 -19.15 -6.95 0.68
N PHE A 269 -20.21 -7.74 0.49
CA PHE A 269 -21.29 -7.95 1.46
C PHE A 269 -21.56 -9.44 1.58
N ASP A 270 -21.71 -9.92 2.82
CA ASP A 270 -22.43 -11.17 3.01
C ASP A 270 -23.93 -10.89 2.79
N LYS A 271 -24.48 -11.45 1.71
CA LYS A 271 -25.92 -11.32 1.37
C LYS A 271 -26.82 -12.00 2.41
N GLU A 272 -26.27 -12.86 3.28
CA GLU A 272 -27.06 -13.65 4.23
C GLU A 272 -27.31 -12.94 5.57
N THR A 273 -26.53 -11.92 5.96
CA THR A 273 -26.66 -11.25 7.28
C THR A 273 -27.48 -9.94 7.26
N THR A 274 -27.77 -9.38 6.09
CA THR A 274 -28.26 -7.99 5.98
C THR A 274 -29.78 -7.89 5.81
N TYR A 275 -30.49 -7.81 6.94
CA TYR A 275 -31.86 -7.28 6.99
C TYR A 275 -32.07 -6.17 8.03
N ASP A 276 -31.06 -5.85 8.86
CA ASP A 276 -31.11 -4.70 9.76
C ASP A 276 -30.11 -3.62 9.31
N GLY A 277 -30.43 -2.34 9.53
CA GLY A 277 -29.64 -1.21 9.04
C GLY A 277 -28.27 -0.99 9.70
N SER A 278 -27.69 -2.00 10.37
CA SER A 278 -26.43 -1.89 11.12
C SER A 278 -25.22 -1.58 10.24
N CYS A 279 -25.13 -2.16 9.03
CA CYS A 279 -24.01 -1.93 8.13
C CYS A 279 -23.91 -0.46 7.67
N GLN A 280 -25.05 0.20 7.43
CA GLN A 280 -25.05 1.62 7.05
C GLN A 280 -24.50 2.50 8.18
N LEU A 281 -24.85 2.19 9.43
CA LEU A 281 -24.34 2.90 10.60
C LEU A 281 -22.82 2.69 10.75
N CYS A 282 -22.33 1.47 10.58
CA CYS A 282 -20.90 1.17 10.67
C CYS A 282 -20.08 1.89 9.58
N ALA A 283 -20.61 1.97 8.35
CA ALA A 283 -19.98 2.72 7.27
C ALA A 283 -19.93 4.23 7.59
N ILE A 284 -21.02 4.78 8.13
CA ILE A 284 -21.08 6.17 8.58
C ILE A 284 -20.06 6.42 9.71
N ASP A 285 -19.98 5.54 10.72
CA ASP A 285 -19.04 5.69 11.84
C ASP A 285 -17.58 5.70 11.37
N LEU A 286 -17.23 4.82 10.42
CA LEU A 286 -15.90 4.79 9.81
C LEU A 286 -15.59 6.09 9.04
N LEU A 287 -16.53 6.57 8.24
CA LEU A 287 -16.36 7.82 7.47
C LEU A 287 -16.30 9.04 8.40
N GLN A 288 -17.11 9.08 9.45
CA GLN A 288 -17.08 10.12 10.47
C GLN A 288 -15.74 10.15 11.23
N ALA A 289 -15.07 9.01 11.39
CA ALA A 289 -13.77 8.98 12.06
C ALA A 289 -12.69 9.79 11.33
N VAL A 290 -12.83 9.95 10.01
CA VAL A 290 -11.86 10.66 9.15
C VAL A 290 -12.37 12.01 8.66
N TYR A 291 -13.38 12.59 9.32
CA TYR A 291 -14.05 13.82 8.87
C TYR A 291 -13.15 15.06 8.69
N ASN A 292 -12.03 15.13 9.42
CA ASN A 292 -11.14 16.30 9.46
C ASN A 292 -10.06 16.34 8.36
N VAL A 293 -9.96 15.31 7.51
CA VAL A 293 -8.86 15.19 6.54
C VAL A 293 -8.90 16.24 5.43
N LYS A 294 -7.76 16.48 4.79
CA LYS A 294 -7.63 17.37 3.62
C LYS A 294 -7.75 16.62 2.29
N SER A 295 -7.28 15.37 2.27
CA SER A 295 -7.27 14.51 1.09
C SER A 295 -7.95 13.20 1.47
N LEU A 296 -8.99 12.81 0.72
CA LEU A 296 -9.80 11.64 0.97
C LEU A 296 -9.83 10.75 -0.28
N CYS A 297 -9.50 9.48 -0.13
CA CYS A 297 -9.66 8.45 -1.15
C CYS A 297 -10.76 7.49 -0.71
N LEU A 298 -11.69 7.18 -1.62
CA LEU A 298 -12.82 6.28 -1.37
C LEU A 298 -12.89 5.19 -2.43
N THR A 299 -12.98 3.94 -1.99
CA THR A 299 -13.30 2.79 -2.83
C THR A 299 -14.42 2.02 -2.15
N ILE A 300 -15.67 2.19 -2.59
CA ILE A 300 -16.83 1.60 -1.89
C ILE A 300 -17.61 0.71 -2.86
N GLU A 301 -17.63 -0.59 -2.58
CA GLU A 301 -18.47 -1.55 -3.31
C GLU A 301 -19.94 -1.37 -2.93
N GLN A 302 -20.84 -1.31 -3.93
CA GLN A 302 -22.28 -1.07 -3.76
C GLN A 302 -22.61 0.12 -2.84
N ALA A 303 -21.90 1.24 -2.97
CA ALA A 303 -22.05 2.41 -2.10
C ALA A 303 -23.51 2.89 -1.89
N GLU A 304 -24.37 2.71 -2.90
CA GLU A 304 -25.79 3.08 -2.86
C GLU A 304 -26.62 2.30 -1.83
N THR A 305 -26.20 1.09 -1.46
CA THR A 305 -26.87 0.27 -0.44
C THR A 305 -26.34 0.57 0.96
N LEU A 306 -25.06 0.97 1.05
CA LEU A 306 -24.37 1.33 2.30
C LEU A 306 -24.65 2.74 2.78
N ILE A 307 -24.76 3.68 1.86
CA ILE A 307 -24.84 5.09 2.20
C ILE A 307 -26.03 5.69 1.46
N GLN A 308 -27.16 5.79 2.18
CA GLN A 308 -28.35 6.44 1.65
C GLN A 308 -28.13 7.95 1.61
N MET A 309 -27.94 8.49 0.41
CA MET A 309 -27.86 9.93 0.18
C MET A 309 -29.25 10.57 0.07
N PRO A 310 -29.46 11.80 0.58
CA PRO A 310 -28.45 12.67 1.19
C PRO A 310 -28.17 12.32 2.66
N CYS A 311 -26.89 12.13 3.01
CA CYS A 311 -26.45 11.99 4.41
C CYS A 311 -26.39 13.32 5.18
N GLU A 312 -26.94 14.43 4.67
CA GLU A 312 -26.94 15.70 5.41
C GLU A 312 -27.85 15.58 6.65
N PRO A 313 -27.40 15.91 7.88
CA PRO A 313 -26.12 16.55 8.27
C PRO A 313 -25.05 15.58 8.84
N VAL A 314 -25.25 14.27 8.73
CA VAL A 314 -24.45 13.21 9.38
C VAL A 314 -23.02 13.13 8.85
N LEU A 315 -22.81 13.32 7.55
CA LEU A 315 -21.47 13.34 6.95
C LEU A 315 -21.15 14.75 6.42
N SER A 316 -20.15 15.40 7.02
CA SER A 316 -19.68 16.72 6.57
C SER A 316 -18.16 16.81 6.66
N PHE A 317 -17.53 16.83 5.50
CA PHE A 317 -16.08 16.86 5.29
C PHE A 317 -15.66 18.27 4.87
N LEU A 318 -15.75 19.22 5.81
CA LEU A 318 -15.51 20.63 5.52
C LEU A 318 -14.04 20.94 5.15
N ASN A 319 -13.10 20.08 5.54
CA ASN A 319 -11.67 20.31 5.31
C ASN A 319 -11.14 19.65 4.04
N VAL A 320 -11.93 18.79 3.39
CA VAL A 320 -11.49 18.05 2.20
C VAL A 320 -11.40 19.00 1.02
N VAL A 321 -10.18 19.11 0.46
CA VAL A 321 -9.85 19.91 -0.72
C VAL A 321 -9.53 19.02 -1.93
N GLU A 322 -9.17 17.77 -1.70
CA GLU A 322 -8.87 16.77 -2.72
C GLU A 322 -9.64 15.47 -2.42
N LEU A 323 -10.37 14.96 -3.40
CA LEU A 323 -11.18 13.75 -3.29
C LEU A 323 -10.84 12.83 -4.46
N THR A 324 -10.55 11.57 -4.16
CA THR A 324 -10.42 10.51 -5.15
C THR A 324 -11.50 9.47 -4.92
N ILE A 325 -12.27 9.16 -5.95
CA ILE A 325 -13.26 8.07 -5.93
C ILE A 325 -12.82 7.00 -6.92
N TYR A 326 -12.58 5.80 -6.41
CA TYR A 326 -12.32 4.61 -7.20
C TYR A 326 -13.62 3.84 -7.42
N ASN A 327 -14.16 3.93 -8.63
CA ASN A 327 -15.29 3.13 -9.07
C ASN A 327 -14.81 1.75 -9.55
N LYS A 328 -14.02 1.04 -8.72
CA LYS A 328 -13.45 -0.29 -9.02
C LYS A 328 -14.54 -1.32 -9.32
N PHE A 329 -15.70 -1.18 -8.66
CA PHE A 329 -16.82 -2.10 -8.77
C PHE A 329 -17.98 -1.49 -9.53
N VAL A 330 -18.83 -2.38 -10.01
CA VAL A 330 -20.13 -2.07 -10.59
C VAL A 330 -20.98 -1.25 -9.60
N ASN A 331 -21.11 0.05 -9.88
CA ASN A 331 -22.06 0.93 -9.20
C ASN A 331 -23.25 1.19 -10.13
N ARG A 332 -24.49 1.13 -9.66
CA ARG A 332 -25.72 1.32 -10.46
C ARG A 332 -26.33 2.72 -10.35
N GLY A 333 -25.69 3.62 -9.61
CA GLY A 333 -26.23 4.92 -9.23
C GLY A 333 -25.25 6.08 -9.33
N THR A 334 -25.62 7.19 -8.72
CA THR A 334 -24.92 8.48 -8.85
C THR A 334 -24.27 8.92 -7.53
N TRP A 335 -23.89 7.92 -6.71
CA TRP A 335 -23.39 8.12 -5.34
C TRP A 335 -22.14 8.99 -5.30
N ASP A 336 -21.30 8.93 -6.33
CA ASP A 336 -20.11 9.74 -6.46
C ASP A 336 -20.45 11.23 -6.60
N ILE A 337 -21.47 11.58 -7.40
CA ILE A 337 -21.99 12.96 -7.48
C ILE A 337 -22.72 13.34 -6.19
N GLU A 338 -23.49 12.43 -5.61
CA GLU A 338 -24.27 12.67 -4.39
C GLU A 338 -23.36 12.90 -3.17
N PHE A 339 -22.24 12.19 -3.09
CA PHE A 339 -21.23 12.34 -2.05
C PHE A 339 -20.56 13.73 -2.09
N LEU A 340 -20.55 14.40 -3.25
CA LEU A 340 -20.02 15.76 -3.36
C LEU A 340 -20.78 16.77 -2.48
N HIS A 341 -22.03 16.50 -2.10
CA HIS A 341 -22.76 17.31 -1.10
C HIS A 341 -22.08 17.29 0.28
N CYS A 342 -21.34 16.22 0.60
CA CYS A 342 -20.64 16.07 1.88
C CYS A 342 -19.30 16.82 1.91
N VAL A 343 -18.74 17.24 0.76
CA VAL A 343 -17.41 17.88 0.62
C VAL A 343 -17.52 19.30 0.01
N PRO A 344 -18.14 20.26 0.70
CA PRO A 344 -18.50 21.56 0.11
C PRO A 344 -17.30 22.43 -0.30
N ASN A 345 -16.10 22.18 0.23
CA ASN A 345 -14.88 22.95 -0.03
C ASN A 345 -13.90 22.25 -1.00
N LEU A 346 -14.39 21.23 -1.73
CA LEU A 346 -13.57 20.47 -2.66
C LEU A 346 -13.04 21.33 -3.83
N LYS A 347 -11.74 21.21 -4.11
CA LYS A 347 -11.05 21.90 -5.22
C LYS A 347 -10.64 20.97 -6.35
N THR A 348 -10.18 19.77 -6.01
CA THR A 348 -9.71 18.77 -6.99
C THR A 348 -10.46 17.45 -6.80
N LEU A 349 -11.06 16.96 -7.88
CA LEU A 349 -11.75 15.67 -7.91
C LEU A 349 -11.03 14.70 -8.86
N HIS A 350 -10.73 13.51 -8.38
CA HIS A 350 -10.23 12.39 -9.17
C HIS A 350 -11.29 11.29 -9.24
N LEU A 351 -11.67 10.89 -10.45
CA LEU A 351 -12.61 9.80 -10.70
C LEU A 351 -11.86 8.70 -11.45
N VAL A 352 -11.62 7.59 -10.77
CA VAL A 352 -10.98 6.41 -11.35
C VAL A 352 -12.07 5.46 -11.83
N GLN A 353 -12.12 5.25 -13.14
CA GLN A 353 -13.10 4.39 -13.77
C GLN A 353 -12.73 2.91 -13.58
N GLY A 354 -13.71 2.08 -13.24
CA GLY A 354 -13.63 0.61 -13.27
C GLY A 354 -14.65 0.03 -14.24
N GLU A 355 -15.06 -1.23 -14.02
CA GLU A 355 -15.86 -1.99 -14.99
C GLU A 355 -17.28 -1.42 -15.22
N ALA A 356 -17.68 -1.32 -16.48
CA ALA A 356 -18.99 -0.78 -16.87
C ALA A 356 -20.11 -1.84 -16.81
N GLU A 357 -21.18 -1.58 -16.05
CA GLU A 357 -22.47 -2.29 -16.24
C GLU A 357 -23.54 -1.43 -16.90
N ARG A 358 -24.54 -2.13 -17.46
CA ARG A 358 -25.76 -1.56 -18.04
C ARG A 358 -26.78 -1.24 -16.95
N GLY A 359 -27.14 0.04 -16.85
CA GLY A 359 -28.21 0.52 -15.98
C GLY A 359 -27.83 1.87 -15.38
N THR A 360 -28.61 2.90 -15.67
CA THR A 360 -28.32 4.27 -15.23
C THR A 360 -29.49 4.79 -14.43
N LYS A 361 -29.28 5.07 -13.13
CA LYS A 361 -30.12 6.06 -12.45
C LYS A 361 -29.95 7.43 -13.15
N PRO A 362 -31.00 8.26 -13.20
CA PRO A 362 -30.87 9.61 -13.73
C PRO A 362 -29.88 10.43 -12.90
N LEU A 363 -29.22 11.40 -13.54
CA LEU A 363 -28.33 12.33 -12.85
C LEU A 363 -29.10 13.15 -11.81
N PRO A 364 -28.48 13.48 -10.66
CA PRO A 364 -29.16 14.18 -9.59
C PRO A 364 -29.53 15.62 -9.98
N GLU A 365 -30.78 16.00 -9.68
CA GLU A 365 -31.28 17.36 -9.95
C GLU A 365 -30.63 18.41 -9.03
N LYS A 366 -30.39 18.05 -7.76
CA LYS A 366 -29.73 18.93 -6.78
C LYS A 366 -28.23 18.93 -7.02
N VAL A 367 -27.72 20.06 -7.49
CA VAL A 367 -26.29 20.25 -7.79
C VAL A 367 -25.48 20.48 -6.51
N PRO A 368 -24.35 19.77 -6.30
CA PRO A 368 -23.45 20.00 -5.17
C PRO A 368 -22.87 21.42 -5.14
N SER A 369 -22.76 22.00 -3.95
CA SER A 369 -22.23 23.37 -3.78
C SER A 369 -20.77 23.50 -4.19
N CYS A 370 -19.95 22.48 -3.92
CA CYS A 370 -18.55 22.48 -4.35
C CYS A 370 -18.41 22.55 -5.87
N LEU A 371 -19.25 21.82 -6.62
CA LEU A 371 -19.25 21.87 -8.08
C LEU A 371 -19.59 23.27 -8.61
N LEU A 372 -20.53 23.97 -7.98
CA LEU A 372 -20.95 25.30 -8.39
C LEU A 372 -19.92 26.39 -8.09
N PHE A 373 -19.16 26.27 -6.99
CA PHE A 373 -18.43 27.40 -6.43
C PHE A 373 -16.96 27.17 -6.08
N GLN A 374 -16.49 25.92 -5.95
CA GLN A 374 -15.15 25.61 -5.40
C GLN A 374 -14.31 24.70 -6.30
N LEU A 375 -14.92 23.85 -7.13
CA LEU A 375 -14.23 22.81 -7.86
C LEU A 375 -13.47 23.38 -9.07
N GLU A 376 -12.15 23.38 -8.99
CA GLU A 376 -11.22 23.98 -9.95
C GLU A 376 -10.70 22.95 -10.96
N GLU A 377 -10.50 21.70 -10.55
CA GLU A 377 -9.92 20.64 -11.37
C GLU A 377 -10.65 19.30 -11.22
N ILE A 378 -10.95 18.64 -12.35
CA ILE A 378 -11.49 17.28 -12.39
C ILE A 378 -10.59 16.41 -13.25
N ASN A 379 -10.22 15.25 -12.72
CA ASN A 379 -9.35 14.26 -13.34
C ASN A 379 -10.10 12.94 -13.50
N PHE A 380 -10.41 12.54 -14.73
CA PHE A 380 -10.83 11.17 -15.02
C PHE A 380 -9.60 10.31 -15.32
N ILE A 381 -9.53 9.13 -14.70
CA ILE A 381 -8.42 8.19 -14.80
C ILE A 381 -8.96 6.86 -15.34
N HIS A 382 -8.28 6.27 -16.33
CA HIS A 382 -8.71 5.06 -17.06
C HIS A 382 -10.05 5.24 -17.79
N PHE A 383 -10.26 6.39 -18.41
CA PHE A 383 -11.52 6.74 -19.05
C PHE A 383 -11.79 5.91 -20.32
N GLU A 384 -12.97 5.31 -20.42
CA GLU A 384 -13.38 4.46 -21.56
C GLU A 384 -14.41 5.12 -22.49
N GLY A 385 -15.05 6.21 -22.07
CA GLY A 385 -15.99 6.96 -22.92
C GLY A 385 -17.37 6.32 -23.09
N ASP A 386 -17.82 5.53 -22.13
CA ASP A 386 -19.19 5.04 -22.08
C ASP A 386 -20.20 6.18 -21.88
N GLU A 387 -21.46 5.95 -22.26
CA GLU A 387 -22.52 6.98 -22.23
C GLU A 387 -22.77 7.55 -20.82
N ARG A 388 -22.54 6.77 -19.76
CA ARG A 388 -22.75 7.25 -18.39
C ARG A 388 -21.64 8.20 -17.96
N THR A 389 -20.38 7.82 -18.18
CA THR A 389 -19.25 8.70 -17.82
C THR A 389 -19.21 9.95 -18.71
N LEU A 390 -19.63 9.86 -19.97
CA LEU A 390 -19.90 11.03 -20.81
C LEU A 390 -21.03 11.90 -20.23
N GLY A 391 -22.09 11.29 -19.69
CA GLY A 391 -23.15 11.98 -18.94
C GLY A 391 -22.62 12.74 -17.72
N PHE A 392 -21.67 12.14 -16.98
CA PHE A 392 -21.02 12.79 -15.83
C PHE A 392 -20.19 13.99 -16.28
N ILE A 393 -19.39 13.84 -17.33
CA ILE A 393 -18.61 14.94 -17.90
C ILE A 393 -19.53 16.09 -18.35
N SER A 394 -20.61 15.78 -19.07
CA SER A 394 -21.60 16.77 -19.48
C SER A 394 -22.21 17.50 -18.28
N TYR A 395 -22.55 16.77 -17.20
CA TYR A 395 -23.05 17.33 -15.96
C TYR A 395 -22.04 18.30 -15.31
N PHE A 396 -20.77 17.86 -15.17
CA PHE A 396 -19.72 18.67 -14.57
C PHE A 396 -19.42 19.93 -15.39
N LEU A 397 -19.36 19.83 -16.71
CA LEU A 397 -19.12 20.98 -17.58
C LEU A 397 -20.30 21.97 -17.58
N LYS A 398 -21.53 21.47 -17.42
CA LYS A 398 -22.75 22.29 -17.35
C LYS A 398 -22.83 23.09 -16.05
N TYR A 399 -22.41 22.53 -14.92
CA TYR A 399 -22.58 23.16 -13.60
C TYR A 399 -21.29 23.67 -12.96
N GLY A 400 -20.12 23.30 -13.48
CA GLY A 400 -18.80 23.72 -13.00
C GLY A 400 -18.49 25.17 -13.36
N ASN A 401 -18.99 26.13 -12.58
CA ASN A 401 -18.87 27.57 -12.90
C ASN A 401 -17.44 28.11 -12.74
N VAL A 402 -16.66 27.51 -11.83
CA VAL A 402 -15.28 27.91 -11.53
C VAL A 402 -14.25 26.92 -12.06
N LEU A 403 -14.69 25.88 -12.77
CA LEU A 403 -13.83 24.81 -13.27
C LEU A 403 -12.79 25.37 -14.25
N GLU A 404 -11.52 25.08 -14.00
CA GLU A 404 -10.39 25.53 -14.82
C GLU A 404 -9.87 24.40 -15.71
N LYS A 405 -9.86 23.17 -15.21
CA LYS A 405 -9.34 22.01 -15.94
C LYS A 405 -10.24 20.79 -15.80
N LEU A 406 -10.52 20.16 -16.93
CA LEU A 406 -11.04 18.80 -17.01
C LEU A 406 -10.00 17.95 -17.73
N ILE A 407 -9.35 17.04 -17.01
CA ILE A 407 -8.29 16.18 -17.52
C ILE A 407 -8.85 14.78 -17.69
N ILE A 408 -8.73 14.22 -18.88
CA ILE A 408 -9.19 12.89 -19.25
C ILE A 408 -7.96 12.03 -19.54
N GLY A 409 -7.58 11.18 -18.59
CA GLY A 409 -6.60 10.12 -18.81
C GLY A 409 -7.28 8.91 -19.43
N MET A 410 -7.08 8.70 -20.73
CA MET A 410 -7.75 7.62 -21.46
C MET A 410 -7.23 6.25 -21.03
N ASN A 411 -8.07 5.22 -21.10
CA ASN A 411 -7.61 3.86 -20.88
C ASN A 411 -6.60 3.47 -21.97
N SER A 412 -5.43 2.94 -21.55
CA SER A 412 -4.34 2.55 -22.45
C SER A 412 -4.70 1.44 -23.44
N PHE A 413 -5.82 0.74 -23.21
CA PHE A 413 -6.31 -0.31 -24.10
C PHE A 413 -7.17 0.20 -25.27
N LEU A 414 -7.58 1.48 -25.27
CA LEU A 414 -8.36 2.06 -26.37
C LEU A 414 -7.51 2.25 -27.62
N GLU A 415 -8.08 1.94 -28.78
CA GLU A 415 -7.44 2.23 -30.07
C GLU A 415 -7.39 3.74 -30.34
N GLU A 416 -6.41 4.21 -31.12
CA GLU A 416 -6.30 5.64 -31.50
C GLU A 416 -7.59 6.18 -32.14
N SER A 417 -8.29 5.34 -32.92
CA SER A 417 -9.54 5.73 -33.58
C SER A 417 -10.68 5.98 -32.58
N GLU A 418 -10.74 5.18 -31.50
CA GLU A 418 -11.70 5.32 -30.40
C GLU A 418 -11.37 6.55 -29.56
N GLN A 419 -10.09 6.74 -29.22
CA GLN A 419 -9.59 7.91 -28.50
C GLN A 419 -9.95 9.22 -29.24
N LEU A 420 -9.76 9.25 -30.56
CA LEU A 420 -10.14 10.40 -31.40
C LEU A 420 -11.65 10.63 -31.42
N SER A 421 -12.44 9.57 -31.50
CA SER A 421 -13.91 9.64 -31.46
C SER A 421 -14.41 10.22 -30.14
N ILE A 422 -13.89 9.72 -29.03
CA ILE A 422 -14.19 10.18 -27.67
C ILE A 422 -13.78 11.64 -27.51
N THR A 423 -12.57 12.01 -27.91
CA THR A 423 -12.06 13.39 -27.83
C THR A 423 -12.97 14.37 -28.58
N LYS A 424 -13.43 14.00 -29.79
CA LYS A 424 -14.37 14.84 -30.56
C LYS A 424 -15.70 15.04 -29.82
N LYS A 425 -16.26 13.99 -29.21
CA LYS A 425 -17.48 14.10 -28.39
C LYS A 425 -17.26 15.03 -27.20
N LEU A 426 -16.16 14.86 -26.48
CA LEU A 426 -15.81 15.66 -25.30
C LEU A 426 -15.68 17.16 -25.61
N LEU A 427 -15.03 17.49 -26.73
CA LEU A 427 -14.87 18.88 -27.16
C LEU A 427 -16.19 19.55 -27.57
N GLY A 428 -17.21 18.76 -27.93
CA GLY A 428 -18.53 19.24 -28.32
C GLY A 428 -19.44 19.62 -27.14
N PHE A 429 -19.10 19.25 -25.90
CA PHE A 429 -19.93 19.59 -24.75
C PHE A 429 -19.88 21.08 -24.43
N PRO A 430 -21.04 21.72 -24.14
CA PRO A 430 -21.08 23.10 -23.68
C PRO A 430 -20.43 23.20 -22.30
N ARG A 431 -19.73 24.32 -22.07
CA ARG A 431 -19.00 24.58 -20.82
C ARG A 431 -19.57 25.85 -20.20
N ASN A 432 -19.87 25.80 -18.91
CA ASN A 432 -20.35 26.99 -18.22
C ASN A 432 -19.20 27.91 -17.78
N SER A 433 -18.05 27.33 -17.41
CA SER A 433 -16.83 28.08 -17.17
C SER A 433 -16.09 28.38 -18.47
N ASN A 434 -15.89 29.66 -18.76
CA ASN A 434 -15.07 30.12 -19.90
C ASN A 434 -13.56 29.83 -19.71
N LYS A 435 -13.12 29.55 -18.47
CA LYS A 435 -11.73 29.19 -18.18
C LYS A 435 -11.46 27.70 -18.39
N CYS A 436 -12.51 26.87 -18.43
CA CYS A 436 -12.38 25.41 -18.43
C CYS A 436 -11.71 24.90 -19.72
N GLN A 437 -10.52 24.33 -19.55
CA GLN A 437 -9.81 23.60 -20.59
C GLN A 437 -10.08 22.09 -20.44
N VAL A 438 -10.47 21.45 -21.55
CA VAL A 438 -10.60 19.98 -21.61
C VAL A 438 -9.31 19.45 -22.21
N LEU A 439 -8.56 18.67 -21.42
CA LEU A 439 -7.28 18.09 -21.78
C LEU A 439 -7.40 16.57 -21.82
N THR A 440 -6.86 15.94 -22.85
CA THR A 440 -6.81 14.48 -22.99
C THR A 440 -5.34 14.05 -22.94
N ARG A 441 -5.01 13.01 -22.16
CA ARG A 441 -3.65 12.47 -22.03
C ARG A 441 -3.61 10.96 -22.12
#